data_AF-A0A0C1GCW9-F1
#
_entry.id   AF-A0A0C1GCW9-F1
#
_cell.length_a   1.000
_cell.length_b   1.000
_cell.length_c   1.000
_cell.angle_alpha   90.00
_cell.angle_beta   90.00
_cell.angle_gamma   90.00
#
_symmetry.space_group_name_H-M   'P 1'
#
loop_
_entity.id
_entity.type
_entity.pdbx_description
1 polymer ?
#
loop_
_entity_poly.entity_id
_entity_poly.type
_entity_poly.pdbx_seq_one_letter_code
_entity_poly.pdbx_strand_id
1 'polypeptide(L)'
;MRFLILCAAAITVSLFLGGEAHAKRAGGVWGTSEQMSLVAETQITNDQGQTLSLCHLTEKTHILFAGVWRSSMGYALATNKCDADSYYAVNAEQLTLGQAIGEYPNDLPTQPAMSFGDMISGFWGLCALVLLFALAGIKWAGQSARTSKRRAEMRGAAPAAVKAIDAMCHAAKADGRLDDSEIALMSDIAKQMTGETFDEARIRRMYDLAEAKPTEHQFASFGSGLSPDQKRMVLQAVLMIIGSDGDLDKRETDFVQKLAHGLKISGAEVKALFHSMYAKPA
;
A
#
# COMPACT_ATOMS: atom_id res chain seq x y z
N MET A 1 38.19 -60.50 35.25
CA MET A 1 38.46 -59.14 34.71
C MET A 1 37.80 -58.88 33.34
N ARG A 2 36.68 -59.53 32.99
CA ARG A 2 35.90 -59.20 31.77
C ARG A 2 34.54 -58.54 32.06
N PHE A 3 34.15 -58.49 33.33
CA PHE A 3 32.88 -57.91 33.77
C PHE A 3 32.96 -56.41 34.13
N LEU A 4 34.17 -55.85 34.31
CA LEU A 4 34.35 -54.43 34.62
C LEU A 4 34.43 -53.54 33.37
N ILE A 5 34.66 -54.12 32.18
CA ILE A 5 34.73 -53.37 30.91
C ILE A 5 33.33 -53.14 30.30
N LEU A 6 32.36 -53.99 30.63
CA LEU A 6 30.98 -53.86 30.14
C LEU A 6 30.16 -52.78 30.88
N CYS A 7 30.58 -52.35 32.07
CA CYS A 7 29.92 -51.24 32.77
C CYS A 7 30.40 -49.85 32.31
N ALA A 8 31.54 -49.73 31.63
CA ALA A 8 32.04 -48.45 31.14
C ALA A 8 31.37 -48.00 29.82
N ALA A 9 30.92 -48.93 28.98
CA ALA A 9 30.24 -48.61 27.71
C ALA A 9 28.75 -48.27 27.87
N ALA A 10 28.12 -48.67 28.98
CA ALA A 10 26.71 -48.37 29.25
C ALA A 10 26.48 -47.01 29.94
N ILE A 11 27.53 -46.38 30.48
CA ILE A 11 27.43 -45.07 31.16
C ILE A 11 27.59 -43.90 30.17
N THR A 12 28.14 -44.13 28.97
CA THR A 12 28.33 -43.08 27.95
C THR A 12 27.07 -42.70 27.17
N VAL A 13 25.99 -43.48 27.21
CA VAL A 13 24.78 -43.22 26.38
C VAL A 13 23.69 -42.46 27.14
N SER A 14 23.66 -42.52 28.48
CA SER A 14 22.57 -41.91 29.26
C SER A 14 22.71 -40.40 29.51
N LEU A 15 23.83 -39.77 29.09
CA LEU A 15 24.08 -38.34 29.32
C LEU A 15 23.76 -37.44 28.10
N PHE A 16 23.28 -38.02 26.99
CA PHE A 16 23.01 -37.28 25.75
C PHE A 16 21.53 -37.10 25.39
N LEU A 17 20.61 -37.67 26.16
CA LEU A 17 19.17 -37.52 25.88
C LEU A 17 18.63 -36.24 26.53
N GLY A 18 18.98 -35.11 25.95
CA GLY A 18 18.16 -33.91 26.07
C GLY A 18 16.74 -34.20 25.55
N GLY A 19 15.71 -33.59 26.14
CA GLY A 19 14.33 -33.81 25.69
C GLY A 19 14.15 -33.44 24.22
N GLU A 20 13.44 -34.29 23.47
CA GLU A 20 13.05 -33.98 22.09
C GLU A 20 12.15 -32.75 22.07
N ALA A 21 12.57 -31.72 21.32
CA ALA A 21 11.78 -30.51 21.09
C ALA A 21 11.33 -30.45 19.62
N HIS A 22 10.22 -29.79 19.34
CA HIS A 22 9.62 -29.73 18.01
C HIS A 22 9.82 -28.39 17.31
N ALA A 23 10.42 -28.41 16.12
CA ALA A 23 10.83 -27.20 15.39
C ALA A 23 9.69 -26.50 14.60
N LYS A 24 8.72 -27.25 14.04
CA LYS A 24 7.68 -26.66 13.20
C LYS A 24 6.39 -26.33 13.99
N ARG A 25 6.34 -25.14 14.58
CA ARG A 25 5.07 -24.50 14.98
C ARG A 25 4.62 -23.50 13.91
N ALA A 26 4.00 -23.98 12.84
CA ALA A 26 3.43 -23.11 11.81
C ALA A 26 1.92 -22.94 12.05
N GLY A 27 1.50 -21.79 12.57
CA GLY A 27 0.08 -21.48 12.69
C GLY A 27 -0.20 -20.12 13.30
N GLY A 28 -0.60 -19.16 12.46
CA GLY A 28 -1.16 -17.89 12.92
C GLY A 28 -0.65 -16.68 12.15
N VAL A 29 -1.48 -15.64 12.11
CA VAL A 29 -1.14 -14.32 11.56
C VAL A 29 0.03 -13.67 12.34
N TRP A 30 0.35 -14.19 13.54
CA TRP A 30 1.32 -13.68 14.50
C TRP A 30 1.94 -14.93 15.15
N GLY A 31 3.25 -14.96 15.36
CA GLY A 31 3.87 -16.07 16.09
C GLY A 31 5.38 -16.14 15.94
N THR A 32 5.94 -17.23 16.47
CA THR A 32 7.33 -17.62 16.26
C THR A 32 7.39 -18.99 15.59
N SER A 33 8.46 -19.20 14.83
CA SER A 33 8.76 -20.46 14.15
C SER A 33 10.23 -20.77 14.33
N GLU A 34 10.56 -22.00 14.70
CA GLU A 34 11.94 -22.42 14.81
C GLU A 34 12.42 -22.95 13.45
N GLN A 35 13.67 -22.69 13.14
CA GLN A 35 14.33 -23.10 11.92
C GLN A 35 15.72 -23.60 12.24
N MET A 36 16.09 -24.74 11.66
CA MET A 36 17.41 -25.32 11.79
C MET A 36 18.19 -25.16 10.48
N SER A 37 19.49 -24.92 10.58
CA SER A 37 20.40 -24.84 9.44
C SER A 37 21.62 -25.73 9.67
N LEU A 38 22.07 -26.44 8.65
CA LEU A 38 23.16 -27.40 8.76
C LEU A 38 24.49 -26.69 9.02
N VAL A 39 25.20 -27.14 10.07
CA VAL A 39 26.55 -26.68 10.42
C VAL A 39 27.57 -27.76 10.06
N ALA A 40 27.34 -29.00 10.50
CA ALA A 40 28.22 -30.13 10.23
C ALA A 40 27.47 -31.47 10.26
N GLU A 41 27.98 -32.46 9.52
CA GLU A 41 27.53 -33.85 9.64
C GLU A 41 28.30 -34.54 10.78
N THR A 42 27.64 -35.41 11.54
CA THR A 42 28.24 -36.10 12.71
C THR A 42 28.12 -37.61 12.54
N GLN A 43 28.83 -38.40 13.35
CA GLN A 43 28.65 -39.86 13.37
C GLN A 43 27.67 -40.33 14.45
N ILE A 44 27.09 -39.40 15.21
CA ILE A 44 26.16 -39.69 16.32
C ILE A 44 24.86 -40.25 15.74
N THR A 45 24.38 -41.36 16.28
CA THR A 45 23.09 -41.96 15.91
C THR A 45 22.08 -41.86 17.04
N ASN A 46 20.80 -41.68 16.72
CA ASN A 46 19.72 -41.79 17.68
C ASN A 46 19.41 -43.27 18.04
N ASP A 47 18.45 -43.48 18.95
CA ASP A 47 17.99 -44.81 19.39
C ASP A 47 17.41 -45.68 18.26
N GLN A 48 17.10 -45.07 17.11
CA GLN A 48 16.61 -45.73 15.89
C GLN A 48 17.73 -46.01 14.88
N GLY A 49 18.99 -45.72 15.22
CA GLY A 49 20.15 -45.90 14.36
C GLY A 49 20.30 -44.86 13.25
N GLN A 50 19.57 -43.75 13.31
CA GLN A 50 19.64 -42.67 12.32
C GLN A 50 20.73 -41.67 12.68
N THR A 51 21.56 -41.31 11.71
CA THR A 51 22.63 -40.32 11.88
C THR A 51 22.07 -38.91 12.10
N LEU A 52 22.60 -38.24 13.12
CA LEU A 52 22.29 -36.87 13.49
C LEU A 52 23.28 -35.91 12.82
N SER A 53 22.79 -34.72 12.48
CA SER A 53 23.61 -33.61 11.99
C SER A 53 23.60 -32.50 13.02
N LEU A 54 24.73 -31.79 13.14
CA LEU A 54 24.84 -30.59 13.95
C LEU A 54 24.23 -29.41 13.20
N CYS A 55 23.27 -28.77 13.85
CA CYS A 55 22.44 -27.72 13.31
C CYS A 55 22.56 -26.45 14.16
N HIS A 56 22.46 -25.30 13.50
CA HIS A 56 22.22 -24.03 14.16
C HIS A 56 20.72 -23.79 14.25
N LEU A 57 20.21 -23.72 15.48
CA LEU A 57 18.81 -23.46 15.79
C LEU A 57 18.57 -21.96 15.87
N THR A 58 17.60 -21.49 15.10
CA THR A 58 17.17 -20.09 15.07
C THR A 58 15.67 -19.99 15.30
N GLU A 59 15.23 -18.96 16.00
CA GLU A 59 13.82 -18.62 16.15
C GLU A 59 13.50 -17.42 15.27
N LYS A 60 12.48 -17.53 14.42
CA LYS A 60 11.98 -16.47 13.56
C LYS A 60 10.62 -15.99 14.07
N THR A 61 10.53 -14.72 14.40
CA THR A 61 9.27 -14.04 14.72
C THR A 61 8.63 -13.50 13.45
N HIS A 62 7.33 -13.74 13.27
CA HIS A 62 6.57 -13.22 12.14
C HIS A 62 5.31 -12.46 12.54
N ILE A 63 5.00 -11.43 11.76
CA ILE A 63 3.76 -10.64 11.83
C ILE A 63 3.19 -10.62 10.41
N LEU A 64 1.90 -10.94 10.26
CA LEU A 64 1.21 -11.02 8.97
C LEU A 64 1.99 -11.86 7.94
N PHE A 65 2.51 -13.02 8.38
CA PHE A 65 3.35 -13.92 7.57
C PHE A 65 4.72 -13.37 7.15
N ALA A 66 5.03 -12.11 7.45
CA ALA A 66 6.32 -11.50 7.20
C ALA A 66 7.25 -11.68 8.41
N GLY A 67 8.50 -12.09 8.18
CA GLY A 67 9.51 -12.12 9.23
C GLY A 67 9.83 -10.70 9.71
N VAL A 68 9.93 -10.52 11.02
CA VAL A 68 10.26 -9.22 11.62
C VAL A 68 11.48 -9.31 12.53
N TRP A 69 11.83 -10.50 12.99
CA TRP A 69 12.98 -10.71 13.85
C TRP A 69 13.47 -12.15 13.72
N ARG A 70 14.77 -12.36 13.92
CA ARG A 70 15.37 -13.69 14.04
C ARG A 70 16.34 -13.67 15.20
N SER A 71 16.30 -14.71 16.03
CA SER A 71 17.17 -14.91 17.20
C SER A 71 17.91 -16.24 17.09
N SER A 72 19.15 -16.27 17.59
CA SER A 72 19.98 -17.47 17.64
C SER A 72 19.68 -18.21 18.95
N MET A 73 19.22 -19.46 18.87
CA MET A 73 18.86 -20.26 20.05
C MET A 73 19.98 -21.22 20.49
N GLY A 74 20.96 -21.48 19.62
CA GLY A 74 22.11 -22.32 19.94
C GLY A 74 22.29 -23.47 18.94
N TYR A 75 22.97 -24.52 19.36
CA TYR A 75 23.18 -25.71 18.55
C TYR A 75 22.16 -26.79 18.89
N ALA A 76 21.78 -27.58 17.89
CA ALA A 76 20.88 -28.70 18.03
C ALA A 76 21.36 -29.87 17.15
N LEU A 77 21.04 -31.10 17.56
CA LEU A 77 21.21 -32.29 16.74
C LEU A 77 19.86 -32.68 16.15
N ALA A 78 19.80 -32.86 14.84
CA ALA A 78 18.60 -33.27 14.15
C ALA A 78 18.92 -34.28 13.04
N THR A 79 17.95 -35.12 12.71
CA THR A 79 18.05 -36.06 11.59
C THR A 79 17.89 -35.33 10.25
N ASN A 80 18.12 -36.04 9.14
CA ASN A 80 17.84 -35.54 7.79
C ASN A 80 18.47 -34.17 7.47
N LYS A 81 19.74 -33.98 7.84
CA LYS A 81 20.49 -32.74 7.58
C LYS A 81 19.77 -31.47 8.07
N CYS A 82 19.19 -31.53 9.27
CA CYS A 82 18.47 -30.41 9.91
C CYS A 82 17.08 -30.10 9.31
N ASP A 83 16.54 -30.95 8.44
CA ASP A 83 15.15 -30.89 7.98
C ASP A 83 14.31 -31.96 8.68
N ALA A 84 14.34 -31.93 10.01
CA ALA A 84 13.51 -32.76 10.87
C ALA A 84 12.56 -31.88 11.69
N ASP A 85 11.43 -32.46 12.11
CA ASP A 85 10.46 -31.76 12.95
C ASP A 85 10.78 -31.88 14.44
N SER A 86 11.76 -32.72 14.81
CA SER A 86 12.28 -32.87 16.17
C SER A 86 13.80 -32.68 16.22
N TYR A 87 14.30 -32.24 17.37
CA TYR A 87 15.73 -32.05 17.62
C TYR A 87 16.11 -32.27 19.08
N TYR A 88 17.39 -32.51 19.30
CA TYR A 88 18.03 -32.55 20.62
C TYR A 88 18.86 -31.28 20.82
N ALA A 89 18.52 -30.47 21.81
CA ALA A 89 19.28 -29.25 22.11
C ALA A 89 20.69 -29.62 22.63
N VAL A 90 21.72 -28.96 22.09
CA VAL A 90 23.11 -29.15 22.51
C VAL A 90 23.51 -27.99 23.43
N ASN A 91 23.80 -28.30 24.69
CA ASN A 91 24.30 -27.31 25.63
C ASN A 91 25.82 -27.08 25.46
N ALA A 92 26.36 -26.05 26.12
CA ALA A 92 27.77 -25.70 26.00
C ALA A 92 28.72 -26.83 26.45
N GLU A 93 28.36 -27.58 27.48
CA GLU A 93 29.17 -28.69 28.00
C GLU A 93 29.24 -29.85 26.98
N GLN A 94 28.10 -30.22 26.41
CA GLN A 94 27.99 -31.25 25.36
C GLN A 94 28.76 -30.84 24.09
N LEU A 95 28.74 -29.55 23.74
CA LEU A 95 29.51 -29.02 22.62
C LEU A 95 31.01 -29.20 22.87
N THR A 96 31.51 -28.80 24.05
CA THR A 96 32.94 -28.95 24.39
C THR A 96 33.39 -30.40 24.45
N LEU A 97 32.54 -31.30 24.96
CA LEU A 97 32.82 -32.73 24.99
C LEU A 97 32.90 -33.32 23.57
N GLY A 98 31.95 -32.96 22.70
CA GLY A 98 31.95 -33.39 21.30
C GLY A 98 33.14 -32.88 20.49
N GLN A 99 33.63 -31.67 20.79
CA GLN A 99 34.89 -31.16 20.23
C GLN A 99 36.10 -31.96 20.74
N ALA A 100 36.16 -32.26 22.04
CA ALA A 100 37.28 -33.00 22.64
C ALA A 100 37.44 -34.43 22.09
N ILE A 101 36.33 -35.07 21.70
CA ILE A 101 36.33 -36.41 21.09
C ILE A 101 36.39 -36.39 19.55
N GLY A 102 36.44 -35.21 18.92
CA GLY A 102 36.56 -35.04 17.48
C GLY A 102 35.26 -35.25 16.69
N GLU A 103 34.10 -35.28 17.36
CA GLU A 103 32.78 -35.39 16.71
C GLU A 103 32.28 -34.05 16.16
N TYR A 104 32.71 -32.93 16.75
CA TYR A 104 32.37 -31.59 16.27
C TYR A 104 33.62 -30.83 15.82
N PRO A 105 33.52 -29.93 14.83
CA PRO A 105 34.63 -29.06 14.45
C PRO A 105 35.16 -28.22 15.63
N ASN A 106 36.49 -28.21 15.77
CA ASN A 106 37.20 -27.55 16.88
C ASN A 106 37.12 -26.02 16.83
N ASP A 107 36.71 -25.45 15.70
CA ASP A 107 36.61 -24.02 15.41
C ASP A 107 35.20 -23.45 15.63
N LEU A 108 34.25 -24.27 16.12
CA LEU A 108 32.90 -23.79 16.42
C LEU A 108 32.89 -22.87 17.65
N PRO A 109 32.28 -21.67 17.54
CA PRO A 109 32.09 -20.79 18.68
C PRO A 109 31.09 -21.42 19.68
N THR A 110 31.22 -21.07 20.96
CA THR A 110 30.30 -21.54 22.01
C THR A 110 28.87 -21.03 21.84
N GLN A 111 28.69 -19.93 21.11
CA GLN A 111 27.40 -19.46 20.63
C GLN A 111 27.48 -19.18 19.13
N PRO A 112 26.52 -19.71 18.33
CA PRO A 112 26.50 -19.45 16.91
C PRO A 112 26.18 -17.98 16.64
N ALA A 113 27.11 -17.30 15.97
CA ALA A 113 26.93 -15.93 15.54
C ALA A 113 25.99 -15.89 14.32
N MET A 114 25.00 -15.01 14.34
CA MET A 114 24.20 -14.73 13.15
C MET A 114 24.93 -13.78 12.23
N SER A 115 24.97 -14.08 10.94
CA SER A 115 25.45 -13.13 9.95
C SER A 115 24.42 -12.00 9.77
N PHE A 116 24.88 -10.82 9.37
CA PHE A 116 23.99 -9.70 9.05
C PHE A 116 23.00 -10.06 7.91
N GLY A 117 23.41 -10.94 6.99
CA GLY A 117 22.54 -11.47 5.94
C GLY A 117 21.41 -12.35 6.49
N ASP A 118 21.70 -13.20 7.48
CA ASP A 118 20.69 -14.03 8.14
C ASP A 118 19.72 -13.21 8.97
N MET A 119 20.19 -12.10 9.54
CA MET A 119 19.37 -11.13 10.26
C MET A 119 18.41 -10.41 9.30
N ILE A 120 18.87 -9.95 8.15
CA ILE A 120 18.06 -9.13 7.22
C ILE A 120 17.17 -9.96 6.29
N SER A 121 17.52 -11.22 6.00
CA SER A 121 16.68 -12.11 5.17
C SER A 121 15.27 -12.32 5.73
N GLY A 122 15.03 -12.03 7.01
CA GLY A 122 13.69 -12.01 7.60
C GLY A 122 12.81 -10.85 7.14
N PHE A 123 13.40 -9.70 6.79
CA PHE A 123 12.73 -8.39 6.70
C PHE A 123 12.19 -8.02 5.31
N TRP A 124 12.32 -8.88 4.29
CA TRP A 124 11.85 -8.59 2.94
C TRP A 124 10.38 -8.15 2.87
N GLY A 125 9.51 -8.72 3.72
CA GLY A 125 8.11 -8.32 3.82
C GLY A 125 7.93 -6.88 4.34
N LEU A 126 8.73 -6.45 5.30
CA LEU A 126 8.71 -5.08 5.82
C LEU A 126 9.23 -4.07 4.78
N CYS A 127 10.28 -4.40 4.05
CA CYS A 127 10.77 -3.56 2.94
C CYS A 127 9.68 -3.36 1.87
N ALA A 128 8.95 -4.41 1.51
CA ALA A 128 7.85 -4.32 0.56
C ALA A 128 6.72 -3.42 1.07
N LEU A 129 6.36 -3.53 2.36
CA LEU A 129 5.34 -2.67 2.98
C LEU A 129 5.78 -1.20 3.01
N VAL A 130 7.01 -0.92 3.43
CA VAL A 130 7.55 0.45 3.45
C VAL A 130 7.52 1.08 2.06
N LEU A 131 7.90 0.34 1.02
CA LEU A 131 7.85 0.81 -0.36
C LEU A 131 6.41 1.14 -0.79
N LEU A 132 5.45 0.28 -0.48
CA LEU A 132 4.04 0.51 -0.80
C LEU A 132 3.49 1.75 -0.09
N PHE A 133 3.78 1.92 1.20
CA PHE A 133 3.37 3.10 1.95
C PHE A 133 4.02 4.38 1.42
N ALA A 134 5.29 4.33 1.03
CA ALA A 134 5.97 5.48 0.42
C ALA A 134 5.30 5.88 -0.91
N LEU A 135 5.03 4.91 -1.79
CA LEU A 135 4.35 5.16 -3.06
C LEU A 135 2.93 5.71 -2.88
N ALA A 136 2.17 5.15 -1.95
CA ALA A 136 0.83 5.63 -1.61
C ALA A 136 0.87 7.05 -1.04
N GLY A 137 1.82 7.33 -0.14
CA GLY A 137 2.04 8.64 0.46
C GLY A 137 2.38 9.71 -0.58
N ILE A 138 3.24 9.40 -1.56
CA ILE A 138 3.58 10.31 -2.66
C ILE A 138 2.34 10.67 -3.49
N LYS A 139 1.52 9.69 -3.86
CA LYS A 139 0.28 9.93 -4.63
C LYS A 139 -0.71 10.80 -3.84
N TRP A 140 -0.90 10.49 -2.56
CA TRP A 140 -1.82 11.23 -1.69
C TRP A 140 -1.35 12.67 -1.46
N ALA A 141 -0.05 12.87 -1.21
CA ALA A 141 0.54 14.20 -1.06
C ALA A 141 0.37 15.05 -2.33
N GLY A 142 0.56 14.45 -3.52
CA GLY A 142 0.35 15.13 -4.80
C GLY A 142 -1.09 15.60 -5.01
N GLN A 143 -2.07 14.74 -4.70
CA GLN A 143 -3.50 15.10 -4.80
C GLN A 143 -3.90 16.17 -3.76
N SER A 144 -3.41 16.05 -2.53
CA SER A 144 -3.65 17.03 -1.46
C SER A 144 -3.05 18.40 -1.80
N ALA A 145 -1.82 18.43 -2.32
CA ALA A 145 -1.18 19.68 -2.74
C ALA A 145 -1.95 20.36 -3.88
N ARG A 146 -2.43 19.60 -4.87
CA ARG A 146 -3.23 20.13 -5.98
C ARG A 146 -4.56 20.72 -5.50
N THR A 147 -5.28 20.00 -4.65
CA THR A 147 -6.55 20.49 -4.10
C THR A 147 -6.37 21.72 -3.21
N SER A 148 -5.27 21.79 -2.46
CA SER A 148 -4.90 22.98 -1.67
C SER A 148 -4.61 24.19 -2.56
N LYS A 149 -3.80 24.03 -3.62
CA LYS A 149 -3.54 25.10 -4.60
C LYS A 149 -4.82 25.55 -5.29
N ARG A 150 -5.69 24.62 -5.70
CA ARG A 150 -7.00 24.97 -6.27
C ARG A 150 -7.81 25.78 -5.26
N ARG A 151 -7.88 25.38 -3.99
CA ARG A 151 -8.57 26.15 -2.94
C ARG A 151 -7.98 27.53 -2.73
N ALA A 152 -6.68 27.71 -2.87
CA ALA A 152 -6.04 29.02 -2.78
C ALA A 152 -6.47 29.93 -3.96
N GLU A 153 -6.49 29.41 -5.18
CA GLU A 153 -7.02 30.12 -6.36
C GLU A 153 -8.52 30.40 -6.25
N MET A 154 -9.25 29.69 -5.40
CA MET A 154 -10.69 29.87 -5.16
C MET A 154 -11.01 30.89 -4.04
N ARG A 155 -10.01 31.43 -3.33
CA ARG A 155 -10.24 32.40 -2.25
C ARG A 155 -10.66 33.76 -2.81
N GLY A 156 -11.57 34.43 -2.09
CA GLY A 156 -11.98 35.82 -2.37
C GLY A 156 -13.13 36.01 -3.35
N ALA A 157 -13.57 34.97 -4.06
CA ALA A 157 -14.74 35.03 -4.95
C ALA A 157 -15.96 34.32 -4.34
N ALA A 158 -17.16 34.72 -4.75
CA ALA A 158 -18.40 34.07 -4.33
C ALA A 158 -18.37 32.55 -4.59
N PRO A 159 -18.84 31.70 -3.65
CA PRO A 159 -18.78 30.24 -3.77
C PRO A 159 -19.41 29.70 -5.07
N ALA A 160 -20.53 30.29 -5.52
CA ALA A 160 -21.20 29.89 -6.75
C ALA A 160 -20.35 30.20 -8.00
N ALA A 161 -19.69 31.36 -8.03
CA ALA A 161 -18.83 31.79 -9.14
C ALA A 161 -17.63 30.87 -9.33
N VAL A 162 -16.98 30.56 -8.21
CA VAL A 162 -15.88 29.62 -8.15
C VAL A 162 -16.30 28.24 -8.66
N LYS A 163 -17.44 27.73 -8.19
CA LYS A 163 -17.95 26.40 -8.58
C LYS A 163 -18.38 26.35 -10.04
N ALA A 164 -18.90 27.46 -10.58
CA ALA A 164 -19.23 27.60 -11.98
C ALA A 164 -17.98 27.55 -12.87
N ILE A 165 -16.96 28.38 -12.59
CA ILE A 165 -15.69 28.36 -13.34
C ILE A 165 -15.03 26.98 -13.25
N ASP A 166 -14.99 26.39 -12.06
CA ASP A 166 -14.40 25.07 -11.82
C ASP A 166 -15.13 23.98 -12.65
N ALA A 167 -16.46 23.98 -12.66
CA ALA A 167 -17.24 23.05 -13.48
C ALA A 167 -17.03 23.28 -14.99
N MET A 168 -16.97 24.54 -15.45
CA MET A 168 -16.67 24.88 -16.84
C MET A 168 -15.26 24.44 -17.26
N CYS A 169 -14.25 24.61 -16.40
CA CYS A 169 -12.89 24.11 -16.65
C CYS A 169 -12.87 22.60 -16.86
N HIS A 170 -13.61 21.86 -16.01
CA HIS A 170 -13.72 20.41 -16.13
C HIS A 170 -14.48 19.99 -17.40
N ALA A 171 -15.49 20.75 -17.83
CA ALA A 171 -16.21 20.52 -19.08
C ALA A 171 -15.30 20.72 -20.30
N ALA A 172 -14.63 21.86 -20.41
CA ALA A 172 -13.68 22.15 -21.49
C ALA A 172 -12.53 21.11 -21.53
N LYS A 173 -12.02 20.68 -20.35
CA LYS A 173 -10.98 19.65 -20.27
C LYS A 173 -11.46 18.27 -20.77
N ALA A 174 -12.75 17.97 -20.63
CA ALA A 174 -13.34 16.72 -21.11
C ALA A 174 -13.45 16.69 -22.64
N ASP A 175 -13.70 17.85 -23.27
CA ASP A 175 -13.69 17.97 -24.73
C ASP A 175 -12.26 17.92 -25.30
N GLY A 176 -11.29 18.53 -24.60
CA GLY A 176 -9.86 18.27 -24.79
C GLY A 176 -9.08 19.40 -25.42
N ARG A 177 -9.69 20.58 -25.61
CA ARG A 177 -9.00 21.82 -25.94
C ARG A 177 -9.52 22.94 -25.03
N LEU A 178 -8.68 23.97 -24.89
CA LEU A 178 -9.08 25.23 -24.28
C LEU A 178 -8.35 26.31 -25.06
N ASP A 179 -9.07 27.01 -25.93
CA ASP A 179 -8.55 28.15 -26.66
C ASP A 179 -8.86 29.49 -25.97
N ASP A 180 -8.29 30.56 -26.52
CA ASP A 180 -8.39 31.89 -25.92
C ASP A 180 -9.83 32.43 -25.99
N SER A 181 -10.63 31.98 -26.97
CA SER A 181 -12.03 32.39 -27.10
C SER A 181 -12.93 31.73 -26.06
N GLU A 182 -12.69 30.44 -25.75
CA GLU A 182 -13.36 29.73 -24.66
C GLU A 182 -13.01 30.34 -23.30
N ILE A 183 -11.76 30.76 -23.09
CA ILE A 183 -11.34 31.43 -21.85
C ILE A 183 -12.04 32.77 -21.67
N ALA A 184 -12.10 33.57 -22.73
CA ALA A 184 -12.83 34.85 -22.72
C ALA A 184 -14.32 34.60 -22.41
N LEU A 185 -14.93 33.61 -23.06
CA LEU A 185 -16.31 33.22 -22.83
C LEU A 185 -16.57 32.79 -21.38
N MET A 186 -15.68 31.98 -20.78
CA MET A 186 -15.78 31.56 -19.38
C MET A 186 -15.71 32.75 -18.40
N SER A 187 -14.82 33.71 -18.68
CA SER A 187 -14.72 34.95 -17.90
C SER A 187 -16.02 35.77 -18.00
N ASP A 188 -16.55 35.92 -19.21
CA ASP A 188 -17.78 36.67 -19.46
C ASP A 188 -19.00 36.02 -18.80
N ILE A 189 -19.16 34.70 -18.92
CA ILE A 189 -20.22 33.93 -18.25
C ILE A 189 -20.14 34.13 -16.75
N ALA A 190 -18.96 33.96 -16.14
CA ALA A 190 -18.82 34.13 -14.69
C ALA A 190 -19.16 35.55 -14.24
N LYS A 191 -18.73 36.57 -14.99
CA LYS A 191 -19.07 37.97 -14.71
C LYS A 191 -20.57 38.23 -14.83
N GLN A 192 -21.22 37.75 -15.88
CA GLN A 192 -22.65 37.93 -16.10
C GLN A 192 -23.49 37.24 -15.03
N MET A 193 -23.13 36.01 -14.66
CA MET A 193 -23.94 35.20 -13.75
C MET A 193 -23.71 35.53 -12.28
N THR A 194 -22.50 35.96 -11.92
CA THR A 194 -22.11 36.10 -10.50
C THR A 194 -21.64 37.49 -10.11
N GLY A 195 -21.42 38.39 -11.08
CA GLY A 195 -20.82 39.70 -10.88
C GLY A 195 -19.31 39.68 -10.66
N GLU A 196 -18.70 38.49 -10.54
CA GLU A 196 -17.28 38.31 -10.27
C GLU A 196 -16.47 38.24 -11.56
N THR A 197 -15.36 38.97 -11.60
CA THR A 197 -14.42 38.93 -12.72
C THR A 197 -13.29 37.95 -12.41
N PHE A 198 -13.01 37.07 -13.36
CA PHE A 198 -11.87 36.15 -13.29
C PHE A 198 -10.90 36.51 -14.40
N ASP A 199 -9.64 36.77 -14.04
CA ASP A 199 -8.61 37.01 -15.06
C ASP A 199 -8.32 35.71 -15.83
N GLU A 200 -8.00 35.85 -17.13
CA GLU A 200 -7.73 34.71 -18.01
C GLU A 200 -6.61 33.82 -17.47
N ALA A 201 -5.57 34.40 -16.86
CA ALA A 201 -4.46 33.65 -16.31
C ALA A 201 -4.93 32.74 -15.15
N ARG A 202 -5.86 33.20 -14.31
CA ARG A 202 -6.49 32.39 -13.25
C ARG A 202 -7.34 31.26 -13.84
N ILE A 203 -8.12 31.53 -14.89
CA ILE A 203 -8.90 30.51 -15.59
C ILE A 203 -7.97 29.42 -16.16
N ARG A 204 -6.86 29.79 -16.81
CA ARG A 204 -5.86 28.82 -17.28
C ARG A 204 -5.27 27.98 -16.16
N ARG A 205 -4.91 28.60 -15.02
CA ARG A 205 -4.41 27.84 -13.85
C ARG A 205 -5.48 26.88 -13.31
N MET A 206 -6.75 27.27 -13.30
CA MET A 206 -7.85 26.39 -12.88
C MET A 206 -8.06 25.23 -13.86
N TYR A 207 -7.96 25.49 -15.17
CA TYR A 207 -8.03 24.46 -16.22
C TYR A 207 -6.87 23.46 -16.17
N ASP A 208 -5.65 23.91 -15.90
CA ASP A 208 -4.49 23.03 -15.75
C ASP A 208 -4.61 22.10 -14.54
N LEU A 209 -5.33 22.55 -13.52
CA LEU A 209 -5.63 21.76 -12.32
C LEU A 209 -6.89 20.89 -12.47
N ALA A 210 -7.69 21.09 -13.52
CA ALA A 210 -8.90 20.32 -13.78
C ALA A 210 -8.60 18.92 -14.33
N GLU A 211 -9.45 17.96 -13.98
CA GLU A 211 -9.38 16.57 -14.45
C GLU A 211 -10.37 16.35 -15.59
N ALA A 212 -9.92 15.75 -16.69
CA ALA A 212 -10.75 15.46 -17.86
C ALA A 212 -11.88 14.45 -17.58
N LYS A 213 -11.75 13.62 -16.53
CA LYS A 213 -12.74 12.61 -16.14
C LYS A 213 -13.06 12.75 -14.66
N PRO A 214 -13.96 13.67 -14.27
CA PRO A 214 -14.35 13.80 -12.87
C PRO A 214 -15.03 12.53 -12.36
N THR A 215 -14.75 12.20 -11.11
CA THR A 215 -15.42 11.16 -10.31
C THR A 215 -16.81 11.64 -9.86
N GLU A 216 -17.69 10.70 -9.48
CA GLU A 216 -19.02 11.04 -8.94
C GLU A 216 -18.96 11.97 -7.73
N HIS A 217 -17.98 11.75 -6.85
CA HIS A 217 -17.74 12.62 -5.71
C HIS A 217 -17.35 14.05 -6.13
N GLN A 218 -16.53 14.20 -7.17
CA GLN A 218 -16.20 15.53 -7.73
C GLN A 218 -17.44 16.20 -8.32
N PHE A 219 -18.30 15.48 -9.04
CA PHE A 219 -19.57 16.02 -9.54
C PHE A 219 -20.48 16.53 -8.42
N ALA A 220 -20.63 15.75 -7.34
CA ALA A 220 -21.38 16.19 -6.17
C ALA A 220 -20.74 17.43 -5.50
N SER A 221 -19.40 17.52 -5.51
CA SER A 221 -18.67 18.63 -4.92
C SER A 221 -18.89 19.97 -5.62
N PHE A 222 -19.33 19.98 -6.90
CA PHE A 222 -19.69 21.22 -7.59
C PHE A 222 -20.93 21.88 -6.97
N GLY A 223 -21.86 21.10 -6.42
CA GLY A 223 -23.09 21.60 -5.80
C GLY A 223 -23.06 21.68 -4.27
N SER A 224 -21.97 21.22 -3.64
CA SER A 224 -21.89 21.18 -2.18
C SER A 224 -21.84 22.59 -1.58
N GLY A 225 -22.73 22.86 -0.63
CA GLY A 225 -22.87 24.17 0.03
C GLY A 225 -23.57 25.23 -0.81
N LEU A 226 -24.10 24.89 -1.99
CA LEU A 226 -24.85 25.81 -2.86
C LEU A 226 -26.37 25.68 -2.65
N SER A 227 -27.07 26.81 -2.77
CA SER A 227 -28.53 26.84 -2.84
C SER A 227 -29.03 26.20 -4.16
N PRO A 228 -30.33 25.83 -4.26
CA PRO A 228 -30.89 25.31 -5.51
C PRO A 228 -30.68 26.24 -6.71
N ASP A 229 -30.84 27.56 -6.53
CA ASP A 229 -30.62 28.54 -7.60
C ASP A 229 -29.16 28.65 -8.01
N GLN A 230 -28.24 28.58 -7.04
CA GLN A 230 -26.81 28.55 -7.34
C GLN A 230 -26.40 27.27 -8.07
N LYS A 231 -27.03 26.13 -7.78
CA LYS A 231 -26.78 24.89 -8.52
C LYS A 231 -27.26 24.99 -9.96
N ARG A 232 -28.44 25.60 -10.19
CA ARG A 232 -28.92 25.90 -11.55
C ARG A 232 -27.95 26.80 -12.30
N MET A 233 -27.44 27.84 -11.64
CA MET A 233 -26.44 28.74 -12.19
C MET A 233 -25.17 27.99 -12.62
N VAL A 234 -24.63 27.09 -11.78
CA VAL A 234 -23.46 26.26 -12.15
C VAL A 234 -23.75 25.40 -13.38
N LEU A 235 -24.90 24.74 -13.43
CA LEU A 235 -25.28 23.93 -14.59
C LEU A 235 -25.45 24.79 -15.84
N GLN A 236 -26.10 25.94 -15.74
CA GLN A 236 -26.32 26.86 -16.85
C GLN A 236 -24.99 27.40 -17.40
N ALA A 237 -24.05 27.77 -16.54
CA ALA A 237 -22.71 28.17 -16.96
C ALA A 237 -22.02 27.09 -17.80
N VAL A 238 -22.11 25.83 -17.37
CA VAL A 238 -21.57 24.68 -18.10
C VAL A 238 -22.28 24.45 -19.43
N LEU A 239 -23.61 24.61 -19.47
CA LEU A 239 -24.35 24.50 -20.74
C LEU A 239 -23.96 25.63 -21.71
N MET A 240 -23.64 26.82 -21.21
CA MET A 240 -23.26 27.97 -22.06
C MET A 240 -21.87 27.78 -22.69
N ILE A 241 -20.92 27.18 -21.97
CA ILE A 241 -19.59 26.89 -22.52
C ILE A 241 -19.65 25.73 -23.52
N ILE A 242 -20.32 24.63 -23.17
CA ILE A 242 -20.41 23.46 -24.05
C ILE A 242 -21.27 23.80 -25.29
N GLY A 243 -22.28 24.64 -25.13
CA GLY A 243 -23.20 25.02 -26.19
C GLY A 243 -22.68 26.06 -27.18
N SER A 244 -21.48 26.60 -27.00
CA SER A 244 -20.94 27.70 -27.82
C SER A 244 -20.74 27.30 -29.29
N ASP A 245 -20.36 26.06 -29.51
CA ASP A 245 -19.96 25.55 -30.83
C ASP A 245 -21.14 24.95 -31.61
N GLY A 246 -22.33 24.92 -31.00
CA GLY A 246 -23.61 24.64 -31.65
C GLY A 246 -24.00 23.16 -31.74
N ASP A 247 -23.09 22.23 -31.49
CA ASP A 247 -23.36 20.79 -31.49
C ASP A 247 -22.85 20.14 -30.19
N LEU A 248 -23.71 19.35 -29.54
CA LEU A 248 -23.35 18.57 -28.35
C LEU A 248 -22.87 17.18 -28.74
N ASP A 249 -21.62 16.86 -28.46
CA ASP A 249 -21.11 15.51 -28.62
C ASP A 249 -21.56 14.57 -27.48
N LYS A 250 -21.22 13.28 -27.62
CA LYS A 250 -21.57 12.27 -26.61
C LYS A 250 -20.87 12.52 -25.26
N ARG A 251 -19.61 12.96 -25.28
CA ARG A 251 -18.82 13.20 -24.06
C ARG A 251 -19.36 14.38 -23.27
N GLU A 252 -19.78 15.43 -23.97
CA GLU A 252 -20.40 16.62 -23.41
C GLU A 252 -21.77 16.32 -22.82
N THR A 253 -22.59 15.57 -23.55
CA THR A 253 -23.88 15.08 -23.06
C THR A 253 -23.71 14.23 -21.80
N ASP A 254 -22.74 13.31 -21.78
CA ASP A 254 -22.42 12.49 -20.62
C ASP A 254 -21.94 13.35 -19.43
N PHE A 255 -21.15 14.39 -19.68
CA PHE A 255 -20.68 15.32 -18.64
C PHE A 255 -21.84 16.08 -18.01
N VAL A 256 -22.72 16.66 -18.83
CA VAL A 256 -23.91 17.41 -18.38
C VAL A 256 -24.83 16.51 -17.56
N GLN A 257 -25.07 15.27 -17.98
CA GLN A 257 -25.91 14.33 -17.23
C GLN A 257 -25.32 14.01 -15.86
N LYS A 258 -24.01 13.73 -15.78
CA LYS A 258 -23.33 13.46 -14.52
C LYS A 258 -23.28 14.68 -13.61
N LEU A 259 -23.08 15.87 -14.17
CA LEU A 259 -23.13 17.12 -13.45
C LEU A 259 -24.54 17.36 -12.89
N ALA A 260 -25.58 17.26 -13.71
CA ALA A 260 -26.97 17.41 -13.28
C ALA A 260 -27.31 16.43 -12.14
N HIS A 261 -26.90 15.17 -12.27
CA HIS A 261 -27.05 14.17 -11.21
C HIS A 261 -26.32 14.59 -9.92
N GLY A 262 -25.05 15.02 -10.01
CA GLY A 262 -24.27 15.50 -8.86
C GLY A 262 -24.86 16.74 -8.18
N LEU A 263 -25.46 17.64 -8.98
CA LEU A 263 -26.15 18.83 -8.50
C LEU A 263 -27.56 18.53 -7.96
N LYS A 264 -28.09 17.32 -8.20
CA LYS A 264 -29.46 16.90 -7.90
C LYS A 264 -30.51 17.72 -8.68
N ILE A 265 -30.24 18.00 -9.95
CA ILE A 265 -31.14 18.67 -10.89
C ILE A 265 -31.82 17.61 -11.76
N SER A 266 -33.14 17.71 -11.91
CA SER A 266 -33.90 16.72 -12.68
C SER A 266 -33.66 16.85 -14.18
N GLY A 267 -33.77 15.76 -14.95
CA GLY A 267 -33.59 15.81 -16.41
C GLY A 267 -34.60 16.73 -17.12
N ALA A 268 -35.82 16.85 -16.59
CA ALA A 268 -36.82 17.80 -17.11
C ALA A 268 -36.36 19.25 -16.96
N GLU A 269 -35.74 19.58 -15.83
CA GLU A 269 -35.19 20.90 -15.54
C GLU A 269 -33.95 21.19 -16.38
N VAL A 270 -33.06 20.21 -16.59
CA VAL A 270 -31.93 20.34 -17.53
C VAL A 270 -32.43 20.68 -18.93
N LYS A 271 -33.46 19.98 -19.41
CA LYS A 271 -34.06 20.23 -20.73
C LYS A 271 -34.68 21.63 -20.82
N ALA A 272 -35.34 22.08 -19.76
CA ALA A 272 -35.92 23.42 -19.70
C ALA A 272 -34.82 24.50 -19.74
N LEU A 273 -33.74 24.33 -18.98
CA LEU A 273 -32.59 25.24 -19.00
C LEU A 273 -31.95 25.30 -20.39
N PHE A 274 -31.68 24.15 -20.99
CA PHE A 274 -31.13 24.09 -22.35
C PHE A 274 -32.04 24.80 -23.35
N HIS A 275 -33.34 24.52 -23.34
CA HIS A 275 -34.29 25.15 -24.26
C HIS A 275 -34.35 26.68 -24.07
N SER A 276 -34.29 27.17 -22.83
CA SER A 276 -34.31 28.61 -22.54
C SER A 276 -33.10 29.37 -23.10
N MET A 277 -31.97 28.68 -23.30
CA MET A 277 -30.76 29.28 -23.85
C MET A 277 -30.77 29.40 -25.38
N TYR A 278 -31.44 28.47 -26.08
CA TYR A 278 -31.56 28.46 -27.54
C TYR A 278 -32.89 29.04 -28.05
N ALA A 279 -33.81 29.38 -27.15
CA ALA A 279 -35.00 30.13 -27.49
C ALA A 279 -34.58 31.53 -27.94
N LYS A 280 -34.57 31.75 -29.25
CA LYS A 280 -34.35 33.06 -29.87
C LYS A 280 -35.27 34.08 -29.21
N PRO A 281 -34.78 35.23 -28.70
CA PRO A 281 -35.67 36.27 -28.20
C PRO A 281 -36.60 36.68 -29.34
N ALA A 282 -37.91 36.67 -29.05
CA ALA A 282 -38.95 37.11 -29.98
C ALA A 282 -38.83 38.61 -30.28
#